data_AF-A0A1F7GHI2-F1
#
_entry.id   AF-A0A1F7GHI2-F1
#
_cell.length_a   1.000
_cell.length_b   1.000
_cell.length_c   1.000
_cell.angle_alpha   90.00
_cell.angle_beta   90.00
_cell.angle_gamma   90.00
#
_symmetry.space_group_name_H-M   'P 1'
#
loop_
_entity.id
_entity.type
_entity.pdbx_description
1 polymer ?
#
loop_
_entity_poly.entity_id
_entity_poly.type
_entity_poly.pdbx_seq_one_letter_code
_entity_poly.pdbx_strand_id
1 'polypeptide(L)'
;MVPVSRHILLLGVLFFLLSVGMNFYLYFLLTDKNQVVRVVDGDSFDLKDGRRILLLGIDAPEKGRCMFEVGRERLEEIVLDKTVRLENTVIDDYGRILANVFVGTTLANKVMLMEGFARFLYVKSPYYVN
;
A
#
# COMPACT_ATOMS: atom_id res chain seq x y z
N MET A 1 -50.56 10.23 15.80
CA MET A 1 -49.08 10.20 15.90
C MET A 1 -48.71 10.28 17.37
N VAL A 2 -48.02 9.28 17.92
CA VAL A 2 -47.54 9.33 19.31
C VAL A 2 -46.21 10.10 19.33
N PRO A 3 -46.08 11.18 20.12
CA PRO A 3 -44.85 11.95 20.17
C PRO A 3 -43.70 11.12 20.77
N VAL A 4 -42.58 11.08 20.07
CA VAL A 4 -41.36 10.40 20.54
C VAL A 4 -40.73 11.21 21.67
N SER A 5 -40.38 10.55 22.77
CA SER A 5 -39.75 11.21 23.93
C SER A 5 -38.38 11.79 23.56
N ARG A 6 -38.07 13.00 24.05
CA ARG A 6 -36.76 13.67 23.85
C ARG A 6 -35.58 12.77 24.27
N HIS A 7 -35.77 11.92 25.28
CA HIS A 7 -34.75 10.97 25.73
C HIS A 7 -34.46 9.88 24.69
N ILE A 8 -35.48 9.38 23.98
CA ILE A 8 -35.32 8.39 22.92
C ILE A 8 -34.54 9.00 21.74
N LEU A 9 -34.85 10.26 21.40
CA LEU A 9 -34.12 11.00 20.37
C LEU A 9 -32.64 11.19 20.74
N LEU A 10 -32.35 11.59 21.98
CA LEU A 10 -30.97 11.77 22.47
C LEU A 10 -30.17 10.47 22.47
N LEU A 11 -30.78 9.35 22.88
CA LEU A 11 -30.16 8.03 22.82
C LEU A 11 -29.86 7.60 21.38
N GLY A 12 -30.78 7.87 20.45
CA GLY A 12 -30.57 7.61 19.02
C GLY A 12 -29.41 8.40 18.43
N VAL A 13 -29.32 9.70 18.76
CA VAL A 13 -28.20 10.56 18.33
C VAL A 13 -26.88 10.09 18.93
N LEU A 14 -26.86 9.73 20.21
CA LEU A 14 -25.67 9.21 20.88
C LEU A 14 -25.18 7.92 20.22
N PHE A 15 -26.09 6.98 19.96
CA PHE A 15 -25.76 5.72 19.29
C PHE A 15 -25.21 5.96 17.87
N PHE A 16 -25.82 6.89 17.12
CA PHE A 16 -25.33 7.27 15.80
C PHE A 16 -23.92 7.85 15.84
N LEU A 17 -23.65 8.79 16.76
CA LEU A 17 -22.32 9.39 16.92
C LEU A 17 -21.28 8.34 17.33
N LEU A 18 -21.64 7.42 18.22
CA LEU A 18 -20.76 6.34 18.68
C LEU A 18 -20.45 5.36 17.53
N SER A 19 -21.46 5.04 16.71
CA SER A 19 -21.28 4.22 15.49
C SER A 19 -20.35 4.88 14.47
N VAL A 20 -20.53 6.18 14.20
CA VAL A 20 -19.65 6.93 13.29
C VAL A 20 -18.22 6.98 13.83
N GLY A 21 -18.03 7.28 15.12
CA GLY A 21 -16.72 7.30 15.77
C GLY A 21 -16.00 5.95 15.71
N MET A 22 -16.74 4.85 15.96
CA MET A 22 -16.20 3.50 15.88
C MET A 22 -15.82 3.11 14.45
N ASN A 23 -16.62 3.46 13.45
CA ASN A 23 -16.28 3.25 12.04
C ASN A 23 -15.00 3.99 11.64
N PHE A 24 -14.85 5.25 12.08
CA PHE A 24 -13.64 6.03 11.82
C PHE A 24 -12.40 5.41 12.50
N TYR A 25 -12.54 4.96 13.75
CA TYR A 25 -11.47 4.28 14.48
C TYR A 25 -11.05 2.97 13.79
N LEU A 26 -12.02 2.17 13.33
CA LEU A 26 -11.74 0.92 12.61
C LEU A 26 -11.05 1.20 11.27
N TYR A 27 -11.51 2.21 10.53
CA TYR A 27 -10.87 2.65 9.29
C TYR A 27 -9.40 3.05 9.50
N PHE A 28 -9.12 3.78 10.58
CA PHE A 28 -7.75 4.17 10.94
C PHE A 28 -6.88 2.95 11.28
N LEU A 29 -7.37 2.02 12.11
CA LEU A 29 -6.66 0.79 12.46
C LEU A 29 -6.33 -0.10 11.24
N LEU A 30 -7.19 -0.12 10.23
CA LEU A 30 -6.97 -0.88 9.01
C LEU A 30 -5.94 -0.22 8.08
N THR A 31 -5.84 1.10 8.12
CA THR A 31 -5.00 1.89 7.21
C THR A 31 -3.56 2.03 7.73
N ASP A 32 -3.35 2.09 9.05
CA ASP A 32 -2.01 2.28 9.67
C ASP A 32 -1.00 1.14 9.36
N LYS A 33 -1.49 -0.05 8.97
CA LYS A 33 -0.64 -1.22 8.72
C LYS A 33 0.24 -1.10 7.48
N ASN A 34 -0.17 -0.28 6.50
CA ASN A 34 0.54 -0.14 5.24
C ASN A 34 1.38 1.14 5.17
N GLN A 35 1.80 1.67 6.32
CA GLN A 35 2.79 2.75 6.33
C GLN A 35 4.17 2.21 5.95
N VAL A 36 4.80 2.82 4.94
CA VAL A 36 6.17 2.47 4.53
C VAL A 36 7.17 3.10 5.49
N VAL A 37 8.09 2.29 6.01
CA VAL A 37 9.11 2.73 6.98
C VAL A 37 10.53 2.63 6.46
N ARG A 38 10.75 1.92 5.35
CA ARG A 38 12.07 1.76 4.74
C ARG A 38 11.95 1.35 3.28
N VAL A 39 12.77 1.91 2.41
CA VAL A 39 12.98 1.41 1.04
C VAL A 39 14.30 0.66 0.98
N VAL A 40 14.32 -0.46 0.27
CA VAL A 40 15.45 -1.40 0.25
C VAL A 40 16.28 -1.21 -1.02
N ASP A 41 15.60 -1.13 -2.17
CA ASP A 41 16.10 -0.95 -3.53
C ASP A 41 14.99 -0.29 -4.38
N GLY A 42 15.16 -0.21 -5.70
CA GLY A 42 14.21 0.47 -6.60
C GLY A 42 12.89 -0.26 -6.85
N ASP A 43 12.66 -1.42 -6.24
CA ASP A 43 11.42 -2.19 -6.38
C ASP A 43 10.94 -2.87 -5.10
N SER A 44 11.59 -2.67 -3.95
CA SER A 44 11.13 -3.24 -2.68
C SER A 44 11.24 -2.30 -1.48
N PHE A 45 10.29 -2.44 -0.55
CA PHE A 45 10.20 -1.65 0.66
C PHE A 45 9.57 -2.44 1.82
N ASP A 46 9.79 -1.96 3.05
CA ASP A 46 9.21 -2.52 4.26
C ASP A 46 8.08 -1.66 4.81
N LEU A 47 7.03 -2.34 5.25
CA LEU A 47 5.93 -1.76 6.00
C LEU A 47 6.23 -1.74 7.50
N LYS A 48 5.53 -0.85 8.21
CA LYS A 48 5.58 -0.71 9.67
C LYS A 48 5.27 -2.00 10.42
N ASP A 49 4.44 -2.87 9.84
CA ASP A 49 4.09 -4.17 10.42
C ASP A 49 5.12 -5.28 10.13
N GLY A 50 6.25 -4.95 9.51
CA GLY A 50 7.38 -5.84 9.25
C GLY A 50 7.28 -6.60 7.92
N ARG A 51 6.20 -6.46 7.15
CA ARG A 51 6.08 -7.08 5.83
C ARG A 51 7.00 -6.37 4.82
N ARG A 52 7.72 -7.16 4.03
CA ARG A 52 8.41 -6.70 2.82
C ARG A 52 7.49 -6.82 1.61
N ILE A 53 7.38 -5.73 0.85
CA ILE A 53 6.60 -5.64 -0.38
C ILE A 53 7.54 -5.43 -1.56
N LEU A 54 7.33 -6.19 -2.63
CA LEU A 54 7.99 -6.03 -3.92
C LEU A 54 6.98 -5.46 -4.93
N LEU A 55 7.45 -4.58 -5.82
CA LEU A 55 6.65 -4.04 -6.91
C LEU A 55 6.41 -5.14 -7.94
N LEU A 56 5.15 -5.56 -8.06
CA LEU A 56 4.72 -6.59 -8.99
C LEU A 56 5.09 -6.23 -10.44
N GLY A 57 5.62 -7.22 -11.17
CA GLY A 57 5.88 -7.16 -12.61
C GLY A 57 7.12 -6.36 -13.03
N ILE A 58 7.94 -5.88 -12.09
CA ILE A 58 9.13 -5.07 -12.39
C ILE A 58 10.34 -5.56 -11.60
N ASP A 59 11.53 -5.19 -12.08
CA ASP A 59 12.82 -5.53 -11.46
C ASP A 59 13.73 -4.30 -11.49
N ALA A 60 14.27 -3.91 -10.34
CA ALA A 60 15.21 -2.81 -10.19
C ALA A 60 16.64 -3.32 -9.88
N PRO A 61 17.69 -2.53 -10.18
CA PRO A 61 19.05 -2.92 -9.84
C PRO A 61 19.23 -3.12 -8.33
N GLU A 62 19.76 -4.27 -7.91
CA GLU A 62 20.13 -4.54 -6.51
C GLU A 62 21.36 -3.75 -6.05
N LYS A 63 21.61 -3.73 -4.73
CA LYS A 63 22.76 -3.05 -4.13
C LYS A 63 24.08 -3.45 -4.79
N GLY A 64 24.90 -2.45 -5.13
CA GLY A 64 26.18 -2.64 -5.81
C GLY A 64 26.09 -2.70 -7.34
N ARG A 65 24.89 -2.59 -7.92
CA ARG A 65 24.69 -2.40 -9.36
C ARG A 65 24.63 -0.91 -9.72
N CYS A 66 24.90 -0.61 -10.99
CA CYS A 66 24.71 0.72 -11.54
C CYS A 66 23.24 1.15 -11.38
N MET A 67 23.01 2.43 -11.07
CA MET A 67 21.68 3.04 -10.85
C MET A 67 20.92 2.57 -9.60
N PHE A 68 21.52 1.73 -8.73
CA PHE A 68 20.89 1.31 -7.47
C PHE A 68 20.42 2.49 -6.61
N GLU A 69 21.33 3.41 -6.29
CA GLU A 69 21.00 4.53 -5.38
C GLU A 69 19.93 5.44 -5.97
N VAL A 70 20.05 5.80 -7.25
CA VAL A 70 19.10 6.70 -7.92
C VAL A 70 17.70 6.08 -7.98
N GLY A 71 17.61 4.77 -8.29
CA GLY A 71 16.33 4.06 -8.30
C GLY A 71 15.72 3.93 -6.90
N ARG A 72 16.54 3.64 -5.88
CA ARG A 72 16.12 3.57 -4.48
C ARG A 72 15.59 4.92 -3.99
N GLU A 73 16.35 5.99 -4.19
CA GLU A 73 15.97 7.35 -3.81
C GLU A 73 14.67 7.77 -4.51
N ARG A 74 14.52 7.44 -5.79
CA ARG A 74 13.28 7.74 -6.49
C ARG A 74 12.08 7.01 -5.90
N LEU A 75 12.23 5.73 -5.55
CA LEU A 75 11.16 5.01 -4.88
C LEU A 75 10.86 5.61 -3.49
N GLU A 76 11.88 6.04 -2.74
CA GLU A 76 11.71 6.76 -1.47
C GLU A 76 10.83 8.00 -1.61
N GLU A 77 11.09 8.85 -2.60
CA GLU A 77 10.28 10.04 -2.87
C GLU A 77 8.80 9.69 -3.10
N ILE A 78 8.53 8.53 -3.71
CA ILE A 78 7.18 8.08 -4.03
C ILE A 78 6.51 7.50 -2.79
N VAL A 79 7.16 6.61 -2.04
CA VAL A 79 6.47 5.76 -1.04
C VAL A 79 6.88 5.99 0.42
N LEU A 80 8.07 6.51 0.72
CA LEU A 80 8.58 6.61 2.10
C LEU A 80 7.69 7.51 2.96
N ASP A 81 7.48 7.11 4.21
CA ASP A 81 6.63 7.77 5.22
C ASP A 81 5.16 7.95 4.82
N LYS A 82 4.72 7.30 3.74
CA LYS A 82 3.33 7.33 3.25
C LYS A 82 2.64 6.01 3.53
N THR A 83 1.31 6.08 3.58
CA THR A 83 0.49 4.87 3.57
C THR A 83 0.23 4.43 2.13
N VAL A 84 0.54 3.18 1.82
CA VAL A 84 0.30 2.59 0.50
C VAL A 84 -0.94 1.72 0.48
N ARG A 85 -1.58 1.66 -0.69
CA ARG A 85 -2.64 0.70 -0.98
C ARG A 85 -2.08 -0.38 -1.89
N LEU A 86 -2.18 -1.62 -1.44
CA LEU A 86 -1.71 -2.80 -2.16
C LEU A 86 -2.87 -3.39 -2.95
N GLU A 87 -2.70 -3.54 -4.26
CA GLU A 87 -3.65 -4.20 -5.16
C GLU A 87 -3.00 -5.38 -5.88
N ASN A 88 -3.82 -6.31 -6.39
CA ASN A 88 -3.39 -7.49 -7.13
C ASN A 88 -2.23 -8.25 -6.47
N THR A 89 -2.32 -8.44 -5.16
CA THR A 89 -1.24 -9.03 -4.38
C THR A 89 -1.03 -10.51 -4.71
N VAL A 90 0.22 -10.90 -4.91
CA VAL A 90 0.67 -12.25 -5.21
C VAL A 90 1.73 -12.63 -4.19
N ILE A 91 1.75 -13.90 -3.78
CA ILE A 91 2.86 -14.48 -3.03
C ILE A 91 3.62 -15.40 -3.99
N ASP A 92 4.92 -15.17 -4.15
CA ASP A 92 5.75 -16.04 -4.98
C ASP A 92 6.23 -17.29 -4.22
N ASP A 93 6.91 -18.18 -4.93
CA ASP A 93 7.38 -19.46 -4.39
C ASP A 93 8.40 -19.32 -3.25
N TYR A 94 8.97 -18.12 -3.07
CA TYR A 94 9.88 -17.78 -1.99
C TYR A 94 9.17 -17.14 -0.78
N GLY A 95 7.84 -17.01 -0.84
CA GLY A 95 7.03 -16.38 0.20
C GLY A 95 7.10 -14.85 0.19
N ARG A 96 7.62 -14.23 -0.89
CA ARG A 96 7.67 -12.78 -1.01
C ARG A 96 6.32 -12.24 -1.45
N ILE A 97 5.95 -11.07 -0.93
CA ILE A 97 4.70 -10.40 -1.27
C ILE A 97 4.97 -9.42 -2.42
N LEU A 98 4.35 -9.66 -3.57
CA LEU A 98 4.39 -8.78 -4.74
C LEU A 98 3.06 -8.06 -4.88
N ALA A 99 3.06 -6.76 -5.15
CA ALA A 99 1.81 -5.99 -5.31
C ALA A 99 1.91 -4.85 -6.34
N ASN A 100 0.75 -4.46 -6.87
CA ASN A 100 0.56 -3.13 -7.47
C ASN A 100 0.42 -2.12 -6.32
N VAL A 101 1.36 -1.18 -6.22
CA VAL A 101 1.47 -0.28 -5.08
C VAL A 101 1.01 1.11 -5.45
N PHE A 102 -0.06 1.56 -4.78
CA PHE A 102 -0.64 2.87 -4.97
C PHE A 102 -0.35 3.81 -3.79
N VAL A 103 0.06 5.03 -4.11
CA VAL A 103 0.09 6.17 -3.20
C VAL A 103 -0.94 7.17 -3.71
N GLY A 104 -2.11 7.24 -3.07
CA GLY A 104 -3.26 7.92 -3.63
C GLY A 104 -3.67 7.30 -4.97
N THR A 105 -3.59 8.07 -6.05
CA THR A 105 -3.87 7.62 -7.43
C THR A 105 -2.62 7.23 -8.22
N THR A 106 -1.43 7.44 -7.66
CA THR A 106 -0.16 7.15 -8.32
C THR A 106 0.22 5.68 -8.16
N LEU A 107 0.37 4.96 -9.27
CA LEU A 107 0.89 3.59 -9.31
C LEU A 107 2.42 3.63 -9.35
N ALA A 108 3.08 3.32 -8.22
CA ALA A 108 4.54 3.37 -8.08
C ALA A 108 5.24 2.47 -9.12
N ASN A 109 4.71 1.27 -9.37
CA ASN A 109 5.25 0.32 -10.35
C ASN A 109 5.40 0.97 -11.74
N LYS A 110 4.38 1.70 -12.17
CA LYS A 110 4.36 2.38 -13.47
C LYS A 110 5.34 3.54 -13.52
N VAL A 111 5.47 4.31 -12.43
CA VAL A 111 6.42 5.43 -12.36
C VAL A 111 7.85 4.91 -12.51
N MET A 112 8.22 3.87 -11.75
CA MET A 112 9.56 3.28 -11.82
C MET A 112 9.91 2.74 -13.21
N LEU A 113 8.93 2.13 -13.90
CA LEU A 113 9.10 1.69 -15.30
C LEU A 113 9.26 2.85 -16.27
N MET A 114 8.36 3.84 -16.22
CA MET A 114 8.32 4.94 -17.19
C MET A 114 9.54 5.86 -17.07
N GLU A 115 10.09 5.99 -15.86
CA GLU A 115 11.28 6.81 -15.60
C GLU A 115 12.59 6.02 -15.80
N GLY A 116 12.53 4.73 -16.11
CA GLY A 116 13.70 3.90 -16.43
C GLY A 116 14.48 3.39 -15.23
N PHE A 117 13.89 3.40 -14.03
CA PHE A 117 14.50 2.90 -12.80
C PHE A 117 14.26 1.41 -12.55
N ALA A 118 13.32 0.82 -13.28
CA ALA A 118 13.07 -0.61 -13.28
C ALA A 118 12.82 -1.11 -14.71
N ARG A 119 13.02 -2.40 -14.94
CA ARG A 119 12.64 -3.08 -16.18
C ARG A 119 11.40 -3.92 -15.96
N PHE A 120 10.60 -4.10 -17.01
CA PHE A 120 9.45 -4.99 -16.97
C PHE A 120 9.92 -6.45 -16.93
N LEU A 121 9.41 -7.21 -15.97
CA LEU A 121 9.64 -8.65 -15.90
C LEU A 121 8.55 -9.39 -16.66
N TYR A 122 8.89 -9.87 -17.86
CA TYR A 122 8.06 -10.85 -18.56
C TYR A 122 8.31 -12.23 -17.95
N VAL A 123 7.72 -12.50 -16.78
CA VAL A 123 7.70 -13.86 -16.23
C VAL A 123 6.42 -14.51 -16.70
N LYS A 124 6.54 -15.67 -17.38
CA LYS A 124 5.43 -16.59 -17.63
C LYS A 124 5.05 -17.25 -16.31
N SER A 125 4.56 -16.46 -15.37
CA SER A 125 4.18 -16.89 -14.03
C SER A 125 2.66 -17.10 -13.99
N PRO A 126 2.17 -18.16 -13.34
CA PRO A 126 0.73 -18.45 -13.24
C PRO A 126 -0.05 -17.34 -12.52
N TYR A 127 0.64 -16.39 -11.90
CA TYR A 127 0.08 -15.27 -11.16
C TYR A 127 -0.19 -14.02 -12.02
N TYR A 128 0.25 -13.99 -13.27
CA TYR A 128 -0.08 -12.93 -14.23
C TYR A 128 -1.14 -13.43 -15.19
N VAL A 129 -2.41 -13.37 -14.78
CA VAL A 129 -3.54 -13.74 -15.64
C VAL A 129 -4.03 -12.49 -16.38
N ASN A 130 -4.23 -12.64 -17.70
CA ASN A 130 -4.72 -11.62 -18.64
C ASN A 130 -6.02 -10.94 -18.18
#